data_AF-A0A093TLD8-F1
#
_entry.id   AF-A0A093TLD8-F1
#
_cell.length_a   1.000
_cell.length_b   1.000
_cell.length_c   1.000
_cell.angle_alpha   90.00
_cell.angle_beta   90.00
_cell.angle_gamma   90.00
#
_symmetry.space_group_name_H-M   'P 1'
#
loop_
_entity.id
_entity.type
_entity.pdbx_description
1 polymer ?
#
loop_
_entity_poly.entity_id
_entity_poly.type
_entity_poly.pdbx_seq_one_letter_code
_entity_poly.pdbx_strand_id
1 'polypeptide(L)'
;MHVLLLLAAVGLCWAQYNPNTRPGRTSIVHLFEWRWADIALECERYLAPNGFGGVQVSPPNENIVITNPDRPWWERYQPVSYKLCTRSGNENEFRDMVTRCNNVGVRIYVDAVVNHMCGAAGGSGTHSTCGSYFNAGNRDFPAVPYSGWDFNDGKCRTGSGDIENYGDMYQVRDCRLVSLLDLALEKDYVRSKVAEYMNHLIDIGVAGFRIDAAKHMWPGDIRAFLDKLNDLNTNWFAAGTKPFIYQEVIDLGGEPI
;
A
#
# COMPACT_ATOMS: atom_id res chain seq x y z
N MET A 1 -10.23 21.67 55.16
CA MET A 1 -9.09 20.90 54.62
C MET A 1 -9.62 19.85 53.66
N HIS A 2 -9.85 20.18 52.40
CA HIS A 2 -10.07 19.19 51.32
C HIS A 2 -9.36 19.74 50.08
N VAL A 3 -8.14 19.26 49.82
CA VAL A 3 -7.38 19.56 48.61
C VAL A 3 -7.68 18.43 47.63
N LEU A 4 -8.46 18.71 46.58
CA LEU A 4 -8.62 17.78 45.46
C LEU A 4 -7.45 17.97 44.50
N LEU A 5 -6.58 16.96 44.41
CA LEU A 5 -5.56 16.83 43.38
C LEU A 5 -6.21 16.30 42.09
N LEU A 6 -6.36 17.19 41.09
CA LEU A 6 -6.65 16.81 39.71
C LEU A 6 -5.39 16.23 39.08
N LEU A 7 -5.34 14.91 38.93
CA LEU A 7 -4.37 14.22 38.06
C LEU A 7 -4.75 14.48 36.60
N ALA A 8 -4.07 15.44 35.97
CA ALA A 8 -4.09 15.56 34.52
C ALA A 8 -3.28 14.41 33.92
N ALA A 9 -3.96 13.39 33.42
CA ALA A 9 -3.36 12.39 32.56
C ALA A 9 -3.02 13.07 31.22
N VAL A 10 -1.80 13.58 31.09
CA VAL A 10 -1.26 13.99 29.79
C VAL A 10 -0.98 12.70 29.03
N GLY A 11 -1.97 12.27 28.23
CA GLY A 11 -1.74 11.27 27.20
C GLY A 11 -0.79 11.85 26.18
N LEU A 12 0.49 11.48 26.25
CA LEU A 12 1.42 11.70 25.15
C LEU A 12 0.92 10.83 23.97
N CYS A 13 0.11 11.41 23.09
CA CYS A 13 -0.06 10.86 21.75
C CYS A 13 1.29 11.00 21.05
N TRP A 14 2.13 9.98 21.12
CA TRP A 14 3.26 9.80 20.22
C TRP A 14 2.67 9.50 18.84
N ALA A 15 2.24 10.54 18.13
CA ALA A 15 2.04 10.43 16.70
C ALA A 15 3.43 10.20 16.09
N GLN A 16 3.69 8.98 15.62
CA GLN A 16 4.96 8.63 15.00
C GLN A 16 5.06 9.27 13.60
N TYR A 17 5.34 10.57 13.57
CA TYR A 17 5.73 11.32 12.39
C TYR A 17 7.24 11.15 12.14
N ASN A 18 7.72 9.90 12.16
CA ASN A 18 9.11 9.62 11.83
C ASN A 18 9.17 9.04 10.42
N PRO A 19 9.65 9.79 9.41
CA PRO A 19 9.80 9.28 8.06
C PRO A 19 10.96 8.28 7.94
N ASN A 20 11.74 8.06 9.01
CA ASN A 20 12.90 7.16 9.04
C ASN A 20 14.05 7.58 8.08
N THR A 21 14.03 8.83 7.61
CA THR A 21 15.12 9.42 6.82
C THR A 21 16.34 9.70 7.70
N ARG A 22 17.52 9.86 7.08
CA ARG A 22 18.70 10.31 7.83
C ARG A 22 18.54 11.78 8.25
N PRO A 23 19.16 12.20 9.37
CA PRO A 23 19.14 13.60 9.80
C PRO A 23 19.52 14.57 8.67
N GLY A 24 18.80 15.69 8.58
CA GLY A 24 19.01 16.71 7.56
C GLY A 24 18.40 16.41 6.18
N ARG A 25 17.77 15.25 5.98
CA ARG A 25 17.07 14.89 4.74
C ARG A 25 15.55 14.91 4.96
N THR A 26 14.88 15.91 4.39
CA THR A 26 13.49 16.26 4.77
C THR A 26 12.45 16.05 3.67
N SER A 27 12.86 15.62 2.48
CA SER A 27 11.95 15.41 1.35
C SER A 27 12.09 14.01 0.78
N ILE A 28 10.96 13.47 0.32
CA ILE A 28 10.90 12.28 -0.53
C ILE A 28 10.55 12.71 -1.94
N VAL A 29 10.90 11.89 -2.94
CA VAL A 29 10.54 12.11 -4.35
C VAL A 29 9.73 10.91 -4.86
N HIS A 30 8.64 11.17 -5.57
CA HIS A 30 7.90 10.11 -6.27
C HIS A 30 8.52 9.89 -7.65
N LEU A 31 9.30 8.82 -7.80
CA LEU A 31 9.86 8.40 -9.09
C LEU A 31 8.84 7.54 -9.84
N PHE A 32 7.78 8.19 -10.29
CA PHE A 32 6.60 7.58 -10.87
C PHE A 32 6.91 6.73 -12.10
N GLU A 33 6.55 5.45 -12.06
CA GLU A 33 6.75 4.43 -13.11
C GLU A 33 8.22 4.09 -13.46
N TRP A 34 9.17 4.53 -12.64
CA TRP A 34 10.58 4.19 -12.86
C TRP A 34 10.84 2.69 -12.62
N ARG A 35 11.82 2.14 -13.36
CA ARG A 35 12.30 0.77 -13.13
C ARG A 35 13.20 0.71 -11.90
N TRP A 36 13.23 -0.43 -11.22
CA TRP A 36 14.02 -0.61 -9.99
C TRP A 36 15.50 -0.33 -10.21
N ALA A 37 16.06 -0.80 -11.33
CA ALA A 37 17.46 -0.57 -11.69
C ALA A 37 17.78 0.93 -11.86
N ASP A 38 16.86 1.72 -12.43
CA ASP A 38 17.04 3.16 -12.63
C ASP A 38 16.98 3.90 -11.30
N ILE A 39 16.05 3.53 -10.41
CA ILE A 39 15.96 4.10 -9.06
C ILE A 39 17.23 3.78 -8.25
N ALA A 40 17.76 2.55 -8.34
CA ALA A 40 18.98 2.16 -7.66
C ALA A 40 20.17 3.05 -8.06
N LEU A 41 20.33 3.29 -9.37
CA LEU A 41 21.34 4.21 -9.89
C LEU A 41 21.08 5.66 -9.46
N GLU A 42 19.82 6.09 -9.47
CA GLU A 42 19.42 7.46 -9.09
C GLU A 42 19.70 7.75 -7.61
N CYS A 43 19.47 6.76 -6.74
CA CYS A 43 19.84 6.82 -5.32
C CYS A 43 21.31 7.16 -5.13
N GLU A 44 22.19 6.46 -5.84
CA GLU A 44 23.65 6.58 -5.70
C GLU A 44 24.18 7.85 -6.37
N ARG A 45 23.77 8.11 -7.62
CA ARG A 45 24.36 9.17 -8.44
C ARG A 45 23.80 10.56 -8.15
N TYR A 46 22.59 10.67 -7.60
CA TYR A 46 21.90 11.95 -7.46
C TYR A 46 21.23 12.16 -6.10
N LEU A 47 20.33 11.27 -5.67
CA LEU A 47 19.51 11.51 -4.49
C LEU A 47 20.35 11.56 -3.20
N ALA A 48 21.33 10.66 -3.07
CA ALA A 48 22.22 10.67 -1.93
C ALA A 48 23.09 11.94 -1.87
N PRO A 49 23.85 12.31 -2.91
CA PRO A 49 24.63 13.56 -2.92
C PRO A 49 23.80 14.84 -2.73
N ASN A 50 22.56 14.87 -3.23
CA ASN A 50 21.69 16.05 -3.17
C ASN A 50 20.71 16.07 -1.98
N GLY A 51 20.93 15.22 -0.96
CA GLY A 51 20.22 15.34 0.31
C GLY A 51 18.76 14.87 0.32
N PHE A 52 18.28 14.14 -0.69
CA PHE A 52 16.95 13.54 -0.69
C PHE A 52 16.84 12.45 0.38
N GLY A 53 15.72 12.42 1.12
CA GLY A 53 15.48 11.48 2.20
C GLY A 53 15.03 10.10 1.74
N GLY A 54 14.30 10.03 0.63
CA GLY A 54 13.87 8.77 0.06
C GLY A 54 13.02 8.90 -1.20
N VAL A 55 12.51 7.77 -1.65
CA VAL A 55 11.77 7.60 -2.89
C VAL A 55 10.45 6.91 -2.60
N GLN A 56 9.33 7.49 -3.05
CA GLN A 56 8.10 6.74 -3.24
C GLN A 56 8.20 5.99 -4.57
N VAL A 57 8.01 4.68 -4.54
CA VAL A 57 7.97 3.82 -5.72
C VAL A 57 6.52 3.52 -6.12
N SER A 58 6.26 3.35 -7.42
CA SER A 58 4.98 2.82 -7.90
C SER A 58 4.71 1.40 -7.38
N PRO A 59 3.45 0.90 -7.40
CA PRO A 59 3.09 -0.37 -6.78
C PRO A 59 3.98 -1.54 -7.24
N PRO A 60 4.70 -2.23 -6.33
CA PRO A 60 5.69 -3.23 -6.72
C PRO A 60 5.11 -4.63 -6.87
N ASN A 61 3.84 -4.83 -6.49
CA ASN A 61 3.15 -6.11 -6.61
C ASN A 61 2.59 -6.34 -8.02
N GLU A 62 2.40 -7.61 -8.38
CA GLU A 62 1.84 -8.02 -9.66
C GLU A 62 0.46 -7.40 -9.91
N ASN A 63 0.30 -6.84 -11.11
CA ASN A 63 -0.91 -6.16 -11.55
C ASN A 63 -1.42 -6.74 -12.87
N ILE A 64 -2.67 -6.43 -13.21
CA ILE A 64 -3.28 -6.79 -14.49
C ILE A 64 -2.55 -6.08 -15.65
N VAL A 65 -2.41 -6.75 -16.79
CA VAL A 65 -1.89 -6.16 -18.03
C VAL A 65 -3.06 -5.70 -18.89
N ILE A 66 -3.12 -4.41 -19.17
CA ILE A 66 -4.20 -3.80 -19.96
C ILE A 66 -3.65 -3.42 -21.33
N THR A 67 -4.27 -3.93 -22.39
CA THR A 67 -3.85 -3.70 -23.78
C THR A 67 -4.77 -2.75 -24.55
N ASN A 68 -5.89 -2.34 -23.96
CA ASN A 68 -6.75 -1.30 -24.50
C ASN A 68 -7.30 -0.38 -23.37
N PRO A 69 -6.77 0.84 -23.20
CA PRO A 69 -5.61 1.41 -23.92
C PRO A 69 -4.32 0.62 -23.64
N ASP A 70 -3.27 0.80 -24.46
CA ASP A 70 -2.03 0.04 -24.33
C ASP A 70 -1.22 0.49 -23.09
N ARG A 71 -1.10 -0.41 -22.10
CA ARG A 71 -0.25 -0.29 -20.90
C ARG A 71 -0.39 1.02 -20.11
N PRO A 72 -1.62 1.46 -19.77
CA PRO A 72 -1.86 2.70 -19.03
C PRO A 72 -1.20 2.64 -17.65
N TRP A 73 -0.81 3.79 -17.10
CA TRP A 73 -0.18 3.86 -15.77
C TRP A 73 -1.08 3.28 -14.67
N TRP A 74 -2.40 3.48 -14.79
CA TRP A 74 -3.37 3.04 -13.80
C TRP A 74 -3.59 1.51 -13.79
N GLU A 75 -3.00 0.74 -14.73
CA GLU A 75 -3.01 -0.72 -14.65
C GLU A 75 -2.33 -1.23 -13.37
N ARG A 76 -1.39 -0.45 -12.79
CA ARG A 76 -0.66 -0.82 -11.56
C ARG A 76 -1.49 -0.72 -10.29
N TYR A 77 -2.60 0.02 -10.33
CA TYR A 77 -3.58 0.11 -9.25
C TYR A 77 -4.67 -0.97 -9.39
N GLN A 78 -4.36 -2.06 -10.09
CA GLN A 78 -5.26 -3.20 -10.27
C GLN A 78 -4.51 -4.50 -9.96
N PRO A 79 -4.33 -4.82 -8.66
CA PRO A 79 -3.58 -5.99 -8.22
C PRO A 79 -4.14 -7.30 -8.76
N VAL A 80 -3.24 -8.23 -9.06
CA VAL A 80 -3.55 -9.65 -9.35
C VAL A 80 -2.97 -10.55 -8.27
N SER A 81 -1.78 -10.22 -7.76
CA SER A 81 -1.19 -10.90 -6.61
C SER A 81 -0.24 -9.98 -5.84
N TYR A 82 0.34 -10.50 -4.77
CA TYR A 82 1.37 -9.82 -3.98
C TYR A 82 2.81 -10.18 -4.38
N LYS A 83 3.02 -10.90 -5.50
CA LYS A 83 4.36 -11.17 -6.05
C LYS A 83 5.03 -9.86 -6.47
N LEU A 84 6.32 -9.70 -6.16
CA LEU A 84 7.08 -8.51 -6.56
C LEU A 84 7.56 -8.62 -8.00
N CYS A 85 6.66 -8.39 -8.95
CA CYS A 85 6.88 -8.70 -10.36
C CYS A 85 6.02 -7.81 -11.26
N THR A 86 6.62 -6.75 -11.81
CA THR A 86 5.92 -5.67 -12.53
C THR A 86 6.72 -5.21 -13.74
N ARG A 87 6.20 -4.22 -14.47
CA ARG A 87 6.95 -3.50 -15.51
C ARG A 87 8.23 -2.84 -14.99
N SER A 88 8.32 -2.49 -13.70
CA SER A 88 9.52 -1.90 -13.13
C SER A 88 10.65 -2.92 -12.91
N GLY A 89 10.33 -4.22 -12.85
CA GLY A 89 11.27 -5.31 -12.63
C GLY A 89 10.72 -6.40 -11.71
N ASN A 90 11.54 -7.42 -11.49
CA ASN A 90 11.26 -8.56 -10.61
C ASN A 90 11.74 -8.33 -9.16
N GLU A 91 11.53 -9.32 -8.30
CA GLU A 91 11.87 -9.25 -6.87
C GLU A 91 13.37 -9.05 -6.62
N ASN A 92 14.24 -9.69 -7.40
CA ASN A 92 15.69 -9.53 -7.22
C ASN A 92 16.12 -8.10 -7.54
N GLU A 93 15.57 -7.51 -8.61
CA GLU A 93 15.83 -6.11 -8.97
C GLU A 93 15.26 -5.15 -7.92
N PHE A 94 14.09 -5.44 -7.35
CA PHE A 94 13.51 -4.66 -6.26
C PHE A 94 14.39 -4.72 -5.00
N ARG A 95 14.85 -5.91 -4.61
CA ARG A 95 15.77 -6.11 -3.48
C ARG A 95 17.12 -5.40 -3.69
N ASP A 96 17.67 -5.45 -4.90
CA ASP A 96 18.89 -4.72 -5.27
C ASP A 96 18.72 -3.21 -5.08
N MET A 97 17.62 -2.66 -5.61
CA MET A 97 17.28 -1.24 -5.46
C MET A 97 17.16 -0.84 -3.98
N VAL A 98 16.38 -1.58 -3.18
CA VAL A 98 16.22 -1.26 -1.74
C VAL A 98 17.56 -1.31 -1.01
N THR A 99 18.37 -2.34 -1.27
CA THR A 99 19.69 -2.52 -0.65
C THR A 99 20.61 -1.35 -0.98
N ARG A 100 20.76 -1.02 -2.27
CA ARG A 100 21.65 0.04 -2.75
C ARG A 100 21.23 1.41 -2.26
N CYS A 101 19.93 1.73 -2.32
CA CYS A 101 19.40 2.99 -1.80
C CYS A 101 19.63 3.12 -0.28
N ASN A 102 19.34 2.08 0.50
CA ASN A 102 19.56 2.11 1.96
C ASN A 102 21.04 2.27 2.32
N ASN A 103 21.96 1.63 1.58
CA ASN A 103 23.41 1.75 1.80
C ASN A 103 23.90 3.20 1.63
N VAL A 104 23.32 3.95 0.70
CA VAL A 104 23.62 5.39 0.52
C VAL A 104 22.72 6.32 1.35
N GLY A 105 21.86 5.75 2.21
CA GLY A 105 21.03 6.51 3.14
C GLY A 105 19.78 7.15 2.54
N VAL A 106 19.33 6.66 1.38
CA VAL A 106 18.09 7.06 0.71
C VAL A 106 17.04 5.96 0.95
N ARG A 107 15.90 6.32 1.54
CA ARG A 107 14.87 5.35 1.94
C ARG A 107 13.92 5.01 0.79
N ILE A 108 13.28 3.84 0.86
CA ILE A 108 12.24 3.42 -0.10
C ILE A 108 10.89 3.38 0.63
N TYR A 109 9.88 4.01 0.05
CA TYR A 109 8.49 3.95 0.50
C TYR A 109 7.64 3.32 -0.59
N VAL A 110 6.90 2.27 -0.25
CA VAL A 110 6.11 1.51 -1.23
C VAL A 110 4.71 2.10 -1.35
N ASP A 111 4.22 2.24 -2.58
CA ASP A 111 2.80 2.44 -2.84
C ASP A 111 2.03 1.12 -2.67
N ALA A 112 1.28 1.00 -1.59
CA ALA A 112 0.59 -0.21 -1.17
C ALA A 112 -0.89 -0.16 -1.58
N VAL A 113 -1.21 -0.86 -2.66
CA VAL A 113 -2.58 -1.02 -3.16
C VAL A 113 -3.23 -2.20 -2.47
N VAL A 114 -3.91 -1.92 -1.34
CA VAL A 114 -4.41 -2.95 -0.41
C VAL A 114 -5.92 -2.85 -0.14
N ASN A 115 -6.61 -1.86 -0.70
CA ASN A 115 -8.07 -1.74 -0.64
C ASN A 115 -8.77 -2.77 -1.53
N HIS A 116 -8.26 -2.97 -2.75
CA HIS A 116 -8.94 -3.69 -3.81
C HIS A 116 -7.99 -4.58 -4.61
N MET A 117 -8.56 -5.46 -5.42
CA MET A 117 -7.88 -6.17 -6.51
C MET A 117 -8.25 -5.51 -7.86
N CYS A 118 -7.97 -6.18 -8.99
CA CYS A 118 -8.32 -5.63 -10.30
C CYS A 118 -9.82 -5.38 -10.49
N GLY A 119 -10.16 -4.64 -11.55
CA GLY A 119 -11.54 -4.32 -11.90
C GLY A 119 -12.40 -5.58 -12.08
N ALA A 120 -13.66 -5.53 -11.65
CA ALA A 120 -14.61 -6.64 -11.76
C ALA A 120 -14.84 -7.10 -13.21
N ALA A 121 -14.62 -6.21 -14.18
CA ALA A 121 -14.66 -6.49 -15.62
C ALA A 121 -13.29 -6.90 -16.20
N GLY A 122 -12.27 -7.17 -15.37
CA GLY A 122 -10.91 -7.53 -15.78
C GLY A 122 -10.78 -8.89 -16.46
N GLY A 123 -11.87 -9.65 -16.55
CA GLY A 123 -11.93 -10.95 -17.22
C GLY A 123 -11.25 -12.07 -16.44
N SER A 124 -10.83 -13.10 -17.16
CA SER A 124 -10.14 -14.27 -16.62
C SER A 124 -8.99 -14.65 -17.53
N GLY A 125 -7.86 -15.04 -16.94
CA GLY A 125 -6.68 -15.44 -17.69
C GLY A 125 -5.39 -15.17 -16.94
N THR A 126 -4.30 -15.10 -17.68
CA THR A 126 -2.93 -14.86 -17.19
C THR A 126 -2.35 -13.56 -17.72
N HIS A 127 -3.21 -12.62 -18.15
CA HIS A 127 -2.82 -11.25 -18.54
C HIS A 127 -2.49 -10.41 -17.31
N SER A 128 -1.39 -10.78 -16.68
CA SER A 128 -0.84 -10.19 -15.47
C SER A 128 0.67 -10.06 -15.62
N THR A 129 1.30 -9.15 -14.89
CA THR A 129 2.72 -8.82 -15.10
C THR A 129 3.67 -9.96 -14.73
N CYS A 130 3.21 -10.97 -13.98
CA CYS A 130 3.98 -12.17 -13.65
C CYS A 130 3.34 -13.47 -14.15
N GLY A 131 2.32 -13.37 -15.02
CA GLY A 131 1.64 -14.53 -15.59
C GLY A 131 0.80 -15.33 -14.59
N SER A 132 0.53 -14.81 -13.38
CA SER A 132 -0.42 -15.46 -12.48
C SER A 132 -1.80 -15.50 -13.09
N TYR A 133 -2.46 -16.64 -12.98
CA TYR A 133 -3.87 -16.75 -13.33
C TYR A 133 -4.74 -15.99 -12.32
N PHE A 134 -5.81 -15.38 -12.82
CA PHE A 134 -6.92 -14.87 -12.02
C PHE A 134 -8.24 -14.96 -12.80
N ASN A 135 -9.35 -14.85 -12.09
CA ASN A 135 -10.69 -14.70 -12.65
C ASN A 135 -11.46 -13.66 -11.82
N ALA A 136 -11.56 -12.43 -12.34
CA ALA A 136 -12.24 -11.33 -11.68
C ALA A 136 -13.75 -11.58 -11.53
N GLY A 137 -14.38 -12.26 -12.51
CA GLY A 137 -15.81 -12.58 -12.48
C GLY A 137 -16.20 -13.55 -11.37
N ASN A 138 -15.31 -14.51 -11.05
CA ASN A 138 -15.49 -15.49 -9.98
C ASN A 138 -14.75 -15.14 -8.68
N ARG A 139 -14.05 -13.99 -8.67
CA ARG A 139 -13.34 -13.44 -7.51
C ARG A 139 -12.25 -14.40 -7.05
N ASP A 140 -11.60 -15.02 -8.02
CA ASP A 140 -10.59 -16.05 -7.82
C ASP A 140 -9.21 -15.48 -8.17
N PHE A 141 -8.37 -15.31 -7.15
CA PHE A 141 -7.01 -14.80 -7.25
C PHE A 141 -6.06 -15.79 -6.58
N PRO A 142 -5.84 -16.97 -7.17
CA PRO A 142 -5.17 -18.10 -6.51
C PRO A 142 -3.69 -17.86 -6.18
N ALA A 143 -3.07 -16.84 -6.77
CA ALA A 143 -1.71 -16.44 -6.42
C ALA A 143 -1.62 -15.74 -5.04
N VAL A 144 -2.75 -15.35 -4.42
CA VAL A 144 -2.77 -14.79 -3.06
C VAL A 144 -2.98 -15.80 -1.94
N PRO A 145 -3.95 -16.75 -1.90
CA PRO A 145 -5.13 -17.05 -2.72
C PRO A 145 -6.43 -16.42 -2.18
N TYR A 146 -7.00 -15.41 -2.86
CA TYR A 146 -8.33 -14.89 -2.51
C TYR A 146 -9.44 -15.57 -3.31
N SER A 147 -10.60 -15.68 -2.68
CA SER A 147 -11.84 -16.23 -3.25
C SER A 147 -12.99 -15.22 -3.10
N GLY A 148 -14.16 -15.53 -3.64
CA GLY A 148 -15.37 -14.70 -3.44
C GLY A 148 -15.75 -14.42 -1.99
N TRP A 149 -15.25 -15.20 -1.03
CA TRP A 149 -15.46 -14.93 0.40
C TRP A 149 -14.66 -13.73 0.92
N ASP A 150 -13.68 -13.27 0.17
CA ASP A 150 -12.68 -12.29 0.60
C ASP A 150 -12.96 -10.90 0.02
N PHE A 151 -14.13 -10.71 -0.59
CA PHE A 151 -14.59 -9.46 -1.19
C PHE A 151 -15.93 -9.00 -0.60
N ASN A 152 -16.18 -7.69 -0.67
CA ASN A 152 -17.35 -7.04 -0.08
C ASN A 152 -18.65 -7.15 -0.91
N ASP A 153 -18.72 -8.07 -1.87
CA ASP A 153 -19.90 -8.26 -2.73
C ASP A 153 -21.22 -8.38 -1.95
N GLY A 154 -21.22 -9.07 -0.80
CA GLY A 154 -22.40 -9.23 0.06
C GLY A 154 -22.59 -8.11 1.09
N LYS A 155 -21.58 -7.26 1.29
CA LYS A 155 -21.56 -6.17 2.27
C LYS A 155 -22.05 -4.86 1.65
N CYS A 156 -21.63 -4.57 0.42
CA CYS A 156 -22.10 -3.44 -0.36
C CYS A 156 -23.63 -3.45 -0.52
N ARG A 157 -24.25 -2.27 -0.42
CA ARG A 157 -25.72 -2.11 -0.47
C ARG A 157 -26.22 -1.34 -1.69
N THR A 158 -25.33 -0.89 -2.56
CA THR A 158 -25.71 -0.16 -3.79
C THR A 158 -26.22 -1.13 -4.86
N GLY A 159 -27.04 -0.61 -5.79
CA GLY A 159 -27.63 -1.45 -6.84
C GLY A 159 -26.60 -1.91 -7.88
N SER A 160 -25.57 -1.10 -8.13
CA SER A 160 -24.49 -1.44 -9.05
C SER A 160 -23.38 -2.30 -8.42
N GLY A 161 -23.27 -2.31 -7.09
CA GLY A 161 -22.11 -2.82 -6.36
C GLY A 161 -20.92 -1.84 -6.31
N ASP A 162 -21.06 -0.66 -6.92
CA ASP A 162 -20.05 0.40 -6.95
C ASP A 162 -20.42 1.54 -6.00
N ILE A 163 -19.45 2.42 -5.72
CA ILE A 163 -19.70 3.69 -5.02
C ILE A 163 -20.51 4.61 -5.94
N GLU A 164 -21.68 5.04 -5.50
CA GLU A 164 -22.63 5.88 -6.25
C GLU A 164 -22.79 7.28 -5.63
N ASN A 165 -22.59 7.41 -4.33
CA ASN A 165 -22.75 8.64 -3.56
C ASN A 165 -21.67 8.73 -2.47
N TYR A 166 -20.74 9.67 -2.64
CA TYR A 166 -19.66 9.91 -1.68
C TYR A 166 -20.14 10.49 -0.33
N GLY A 167 -21.37 11.00 -0.24
CA GLY A 167 -21.96 11.46 1.03
C GLY A 167 -22.40 10.33 1.97
N ASP A 168 -22.43 9.08 1.50
CA ASP A 168 -22.73 7.91 2.31
C ASP A 168 -21.45 7.16 2.66
N MET A 169 -21.08 7.19 3.93
CA MET A 169 -19.82 6.64 4.37
C MET A 169 -19.72 5.12 4.17
N TYR A 170 -20.84 4.39 4.25
CA TYR A 170 -20.83 2.94 4.18
C TYR A 170 -20.46 2.48 2.78
N GLN A 171 -21.11 3.01 1.75
CA GLN A 171 -20.75 2.64 0.38
C GLN A 171 -19.33 3.06 0.01
N VAL A 172 -18.84 4.20 0.52
CA VAL A 172 -17.46 4.64 0.24
C VAL A 172 -16.41 3.62 0.71
N ARG A 173 -16.69 2.81 1.76
CA ARG A 173 -15.75 1.82 2.32
C ARG A 173 -16.10 0.36 2.05
N ASP A 174 -17.35 0.07 1.69
CA ASP A 174 -17.84 -1.31 1.51
C ASP A 174 -18.21 -1.63 0.05
N CYS A 175 -18.15 -0.66 -0.87
CA CYS A 175 -18.48 -0.85 -2.29
C CYS A 175 -17.27 -0.56 -3.20
N ARG A 176 -17.34 -1.07 -4.42
CA ARG A 176 -16.23 -0.99 -5.38
C ARG A 176 -15.97 0.44 -5.84
N LEU A 177 -14.75 0.93 -5.64
CA LEU A 177 -14.26 2.17 -6.23
C LEU A 177 -14.06 1.96 -7.75
N VAL A 178 -14.87 2.61 -8.59
CA VAL A 178 -14.82 2.48 -10.07
C VAL A 178 -14.72 1.03 -10.55
N SER A 179 -15.55 0.16 -9.96
CA SER A 179 -15.63 -1.27 -10.21
C SER A 179 -14.41 -2.11 -9.79
N LEU A 180 -13.44 -1.56 -9.05
CA LEU A 180 -12.33 -2.33 -8.46
C LEU A 180 -12.84 -3.28 -7.38
N LEU A 181 -12.46 -4.56 -7.46
CA LEU A 181 -12.98 -5.59 -6.54
C LEU A 181 -12.52 -5.31 -5.10
N ASP A 182 -13.46 -4.91 -4.26
CA ASP A 182 -13.22 -4.39 -2.93
C ASP A 182 -13.01 -5.51 -1.90
N LEU A 183 -11.87 -5.51 -1.20
CA LEU A 183 -11.50 -6.56 -0.28
C LEU A 183 -12.28 -6.45 1.04
N ALA A 184 -12.69 -7.58 1.60
CA ALA A 184 -13.36 -7.67 2.90
C ALA A 184 -12.35 -7.52 4.04
N LEU A 185 -11.83 -6.31 4.22
CA LEU A 185 -10.78 -5.98 5.18
C LEU A 185 -11.21 -6.15 6.65
N GLU A 186 -12.50 -6.35 6.95
CA GLU A 186 -12.89 -6.75 8.31
C GLU A 186 -12.42 -8.16 8.69
N LYS A 187 -12.14 -9.01 7.68
CA LYS A 187 -11.76 -10.41 7.89
C LYS A 187 -10.28 -10.53 8.24
N ASP A 188 -9.99 -11.26 9.33
CA ASP A 188 -8.60 -11.49 9.77
C ASP A 188 -7.74 -12.19 8.71
N TYR A 189 -8.32 -13.08 7.90
CA TYR A 189 -7.62 -13.72 6.78
C TYR A 189 -7.09 -12.69 5.77
N VAL A 190 -7.94 -11.75 5.34
CA VAL A 190 -7.57 -10.70 4.36
C VAL A 190 -6.53 -9.76 4.97
N ARG A 191 -6.74 -9.30 6.21
CA ARG A 191 -5.77 -8.46 6.93
C ARG A 191 -4.41 -9.16 7.07
N SER A 192 -4.41 -10.46 7.34
CA SER A 192 -3.17 -11.23 7.51
C SER A 192 -2.45 -11.43 6.18
N LYS A 193 -3.17 -11.56 5.05
CA LYS A 193 -2.57 -11.60 3.71
C LYS A 193 -1.98 -10.26 3.28
N VAL A 194 -2.65 -9.15 3.58
CA VAL A 194 -2.09 -7.80 3.42
C VAL A 194 -0.84 -7.62 4.28
N ALA A 195 -0.89 -8.00 5.56
CA ALA A 195 0.25 -7.90 6.46
C ALA A 195 1.43 -8.81 6.04
N GLU A 196 1.17 -10.01 5.52
CA GLU A 196 2.19 -10.91 4.97
C GLU A 196 2.97 -10.22 3.83
N TYR A 197 2.25 -9.62 2.88
CA TYR A 197 2.83 -8.84 1.79
C TYR A 197 3.66 -7.65 2.28
N MET A 198 3.11 -6.85 3.20
CA MET A 198 3.80 -5.68 3.73
C MET A 198 5.01 -6.05 4.59
N ASN A 199 4.94 -7.13 5.38
CA ASN A 199 6.06 -7.63 6.17
C ASN A 199 7.18 -8.17 5.28
N HIS A 200 6.85 -8.84 4.17
CA HIS A 200 7.87 -9.23 3.18
C HIS A 200 8.65 -8.01 2.65
N LEU A 201 7.97 -6.89 2.39
CA LEU A 201 8.60 -5.64 2.00
C LEU A 201 9.42 -4.99 3.11
N ILE A 202 8.93 -5.00 4.36
CA ILE A 202 9.67 -4.51 5.53
C ILE A 202 10.95 -5.31 5.73
N ASP A 203 10.87 -6.64 5.64
CA ASP A 203 12.00 -7.54 5.80
C ASP A 203 13.03 -7.35 4.66
N ILE A 204 12.59 -6.97 3.45
CA ILE A 204 13.49 -6.52 2.37
C ILE A 204 14.25 -5.23 2.75
N GLY A 205 13.63 -4.34 3.52
CA GLY A 205 14.25 -3.11 4.01
C GLY A 205 13.55 -1.81 3.60
N VAL A 206 12.29 -1.85 3.15
CA VAL A 206 11.53 -0.61 2.90
C VAL A 206 11.31 0.15 4.21
N ALA A 207 11.18 1.48 4.15
CA ALA A 207 11.07 2.34 5.33
C ALA A 207 9.63 2.72 5.70
N GLY A 208 8.67 2.41 4.83
CA GLY A 208 7.28 2.80 5.00
C GLY A 208 6.42 2.61 3.76
N PHE A 209 5.17 3.08 3.86
CA PHE A 209 4.12 2.83 2.89
C PHE A 209 3.25 4.07 2.66
N ARG A 210 2.96 4.34 1.39
CA ARG A 210 1.74 5.06 0.98
C ARG A 210 0.62 4.04 1.00
N ILE A 211 -0.41 4.27 1.80
CA ILE A 211 -1.62 3.46 1.77
C ILE A 211 -2.55 4.07 0.72
N ASP A 212 -2.63 3.42 -0.44
CA ASP A 212 -3.48 3.81 -1.55
C ASP A 212 -4.97 3.69 -1.17
N ALA A 213 -5.81 4.59 -1.71
CA ALA A 213 -7.25 4.57 -1.53
C ALA A 213 -7.69 4.47 -0.06
N ALA A 214 -6.93 5.07 0.88
CA ALA A 214 -7.18 4.92 2.31
C ALA A 214 -8.55 5.45 2.77
N LYS A 215 -9.14 6.44 2.07
CA LYS A 215 -10.53 6.87 2.29
C LYS A 215 -11.53 5.71 2.15
N HIS A 216 -11.22 4.75 1.28
CA HIS A 216 -12.08 3.62 0.94
C HIS A 216 -11.92 2.42 1.89
N MET A 217 -11.11 2.55 2.93
CA MET A 217 -10.95 1.53 3.97
C MET A 217 -11.41 2.09 5.32
N TRP A 218 -12.01 1.25 6.16
CA TRP A 218 -12.33 1.67 7.52
C TRP A 218 -11.04 1.93 8.32
N PRO A 219 -10.94 3.04 9.09
CA PRO A 219 -9.75 3.32 9.89
C PRO A 219 -9.39 2.19 10.88
N GLY A 220 -10.40 1.48 11.38
CA GLY A 220 -10.22 0.31 12.24
C GLY A 220 -9.59 -0.88 11.51
N ASP A 221 -9.93 -1.09 10.24
CA ASP A 221 -9.37 -2.16 9.41
C ASP A 221 -7.92 -1.83 9.03
N ILE A 222 -7.65 -0.57 8.68
CA ILE A 222 -6.28 -0.07 8.46
C ILE A 222 -5.43 -0.33 9.68
N ARG A 223 -5.88 0.11 10.86
CA ARG A 223 -5.18 -0.15 12.12
C ARG A 223 -4.93 -1.65 12.32
N ALA A 224 -5.93 -2.49 12.08
CA ALA A 224 -5.85 -3.91 12.37
C ALA A 224 -4.80 -4.66 11.51
N PHE A 225 -4.56 -4.27 10.26
CA PHE A 225 -3.44 -4.83 9.49
C PHE A 225 -2.11 -4.15 9.82
N LEU A 226 -2.10 -2.85 10.16
CA LEU A 226 -0.89 -2.14 10.58
C LEU A 226 -0.32 -2.69 11.91
N ASP A 227 -1.19 -3.09 12.84
CA ASP A 227 -0.81 -3.70 14.12
C ASP A 227 -0.13 -5.07 13.94
N LYS A 228 -0.26 -5.71 12.77
CA LYS A 228 0.42 -6.96 12.39
C LYS A 228 1.79 -6.73 11.77
N LEU A 229 2.21 -5.48 11.55
CA LEU A 229 3.47 -5.18 10.89
C LEU A 229 4.67 -5.33 11.82
N ASN A 230 5.75 -5.86 11.24
CA ASN A 230 7.07 -5.92 11.86
C ASN A 230 7.63 -4.51 12.09
N ASP A 231 8.60 -4.42 13.00
CA ASP A 231 9.53 -3.29 13.01
C ASP A 231 10.46 -3.38 11.78
N LEU A 232 11.04 -2.25 11.38
CA LEU A 232 11.93 -2.15 10.23
C LEU A 232 13.21 -2.98 10.40
N ASN A 233 13.73 -3.45 9.26
CA ASN A 233 14.92 -4.30 9.19
C ASN A 233 16.14 -3.67 9.91
N THR A 234 16.68 -4.38 10.90
CA THR A 234 17.74 -3.89 11.80
C THR A 234 19.12 -3.76 11.15
N ASN A 235 19.29 -4.20 9.90
CA ASN A 235 20.52 -3.93 9.13
C ASN A 235 20.69 -2.44 8.81
N TRP A 236 19.58 -1.68 8.65
CA TRP A 236 19.62 -0.26 8.25
C TRP A 236 18.87 0.68 9.20
N PHE A 237 18.07 0.13 10.11
CA PHE A 237 17.25 0.87 11.07
C PHE A 237 17.54 0.42 12.50
N ALA A 238 17.27 1.28 13.49
CA ALA A 238 17.40 0.90 14.89
C ALA A 238 16.30 -0.11 15.27
N ALA A 239 16.59 -1.00 16.23
CA ALA A 239 15.58 -1.91 16.77
C ALA A 239 14.35 -1.14 17.31
N GLY A 240 13.14 -1.64 17.05
CA GLY A 240 11.91 -0.97 17.45
C GLY A 240 11.42 0.14 16.49
N THR A 241 12.11 0.39 15.38
CA THR A 241 11.68 1.42 14.41
C THR A 241 10.45 0.94 13.65
N LYS A 242 9.31 1.61 13.79
CA LYS A 242 8.09 1.31 13.00
C LYS A 242 8.16 1.88 11.58
N PRO A 243 7.49 1.24 10.60
CA PRO A 243 7.36 1.79 9.25
C PRO A 243 6.65 3.14 9.26
N PHE A 244 7.07 4.06 8.38
CA PHE A 244 6.38 5.32 8.16
C PHE A 244 5.10 5.07 7.36
N ILE A 245 3.95 5.54 7.84
CA ILE A 245 2.65 5.35 7.17
C ILE A 245 2.07 6.71 6.80
N TYR A 246 1.74 6.88 5.53
CA TYR A 246 0.96 8.03 5.04
C TYR A 246 -0.18 7.53 4.17
N GLN A 247 -1.37 8.09 4.40
CA GLN A 247 -2.63 7.57 3.87
C GLN A 247 -3.16 8.50 2.79
N GLU A 248 -3.51 7.97 1.63
CA GLU A 248 -4.22 8.74 0.62
C GLU A 248 -5.69 8.92 1.03
N VAL A 249 -6.01 10.09 1.57
CA VAL A 249 -7.37 10.51 1.87
C VAL A 249 -7.62 11.84 1.17
N ILE A 250 -8.39 11.82 0.08
CA ILE A 250 -8.74 13.03 -0.67
C ILE A 250 -9.85 13.77 0.07
N ASP A 251 -9.53 14.63 1.04
CA ASP A 251 -10.51 15.45 1.74
C ASP A 251 -10.50 16.88 1.22
N LEU A 252 -11.55 17.27 0.50
CA LEU A 252 -11.77 18.65 0.04
C LEU A 252 -12.97 19.30 0.76
N GLY A 253 -13.51 18.66 1.81
CA GLY A 253 -14.72 19.03 2.52
C GLY A 253 -16.01 18.49 1.88
N GLY A 254 -17.04 18.27 2.71
CA GLY A 254 -18.38 17.85 2.27
C GLY A 254 -18.61 16.35 2.14
N GLU A 255 -17.59 15.52 2.36
CA GLU A 255 -17.65 14.06 2.35
C GLU A 255 -17.24 13.49 3.72
N PRO A 256 -17.82 12.36 4.16
CA PRO A 256 -17.42 11.67 5.39
C PRO A 256 -16.04 11.02 5.28
N ILE A 257 -15.27 11.04 6.38
CA ILE A 257 -13.93 10.41 6.54
C ILE A 257 -13.95 9.39 7.67
#